data_AF-A0A832E1U5-F1
#
_entry.id   AF-A0A832E1U5-F1
#
_cell.length_a   1.000
_cell.length_b   1.000
_cell.length_c   1.000
_cell.angle_alpha   90.00
_cell.angle_beta   90.00
_cell.angle_gamma   90.00
#
_symmetry.space_group_name_H-M   'P 1'
#
loop_
_entity.id
_entity.type
_entity.pdbx_description
1 polymer ?
#
loop_
_entity_poly.entity_id
_entity_poly.type
_entity_poly.pdbx_seq_one_letter_code
_entity_poly.pdbx_strand_id
1 'polypeptide(L)' 'MKWEIEKIINVANDLQHTGTTGASTGEQIAVAFVLNRMEFLPANYRDAVEAWERLDNWQGYVKLIKRDYMHLIEK' A
#
# COMPACT_ATOMS: atom_id res chain seq x y z
N MET A 1 8.25 7.47 -13.14
CA MET A 1 6.86 7.44 -12.62
C MET A 1 6.84 8.35 -11.38
N LYS A 2 5.71 8.65 -10.73
CA LYS A 2 5.78 9.45 -9.48
C LYS A 2 6.45 8.62 -8.39
N TRP A 3 7.31 9.22 -7.58
CA TRP A 3 8.11 8.50 -6.57
C TRP A 3 7.23 7.74 -5.57
N GLU A 4 6.04 8.27 -5.24
CA GLU A 4 5.09 7.61 -4.34
C GLU A 4 4.53 6.31 -4.93
N ILE A 5 4.27 6.30 -6.24
CA ILE A 5 3.76 5.11 -6.93
C ILE A 5 4.84 4.02 -6.93
N GLU A 6 6.07 4.38 -7.31
CA GLU A 6 7.21 3.48 -7.29
C GLU A 6 7.46 2.93 -5.88
N LYS A 7 7.35 3.79 -4.86
CA LYS A 7 7.53 3.41 -3.47
C LYS A 7 6.48 2.40 -3.00
N ILE A 8 5.19 2.63 -3.29
CA ILE A 8 4.11 1.70 -2.92
C ILE A 8 4.31 0.34 -3.61
N ILE A 9 4.69 0.32 -4.89
CA ILE A 9 4.94 -0.93 -5.63
C ILE A 9 6.12 -1.69 -5.01
N ASN A 10 7.23 -1.01 -4.72
CA ASN A 10 8.40 -1.64 -4.11
C ASN A 10 8.06 -2.24 -2.74
N VAL A 11 7.35 -1.51 -1.89
CA VAL A 11 6.90 -2.02 -0.58
C VAL A 11 5.95 -3.20 -0.75
N ALA A 12 5.04 -3.16 -1.73
CA ALA A 12 4.13 -4.28 -2.00
C ALA A 12 4.89 -5.55 -2.40
N ASN A 13 5.94 -5.43 -3.22
CA ASN A 13 6.77 -6.56 -3.62
C ASN A 13 7.61 -7.08 -2.44
N ASP A 14 8.30 -6.20 -1.70
CA ASP A 14 9.09 -6.57 -0.52
C ASP A 14 8.25 -7.35 0.49
N LEU A 15 7.02 -6.88 0.72
CA LEU A 15 6.12 -7.44 1.71
C LEU A 15 5.51 -8.78 1.27
N GLN A 16 5.28 -8.98 -0.03
CA GLN A 16 4.88 -10.29 -0.55
C GLN A 16 6.01 -11.32 -0.52
N HIS A 17 7.26 -10.90 -0.76
CA HIS A 17 8.41 -11.80 -0.76
C HIS A 17 8.89 -12.19 0.63
N THR A 18 8.95 -11.21 1.54
CA THR A 18 9.62 -11.40 2.84
C THR A 18 8.65 -11.43 4.01
N GLY A 19 7.39 -11.04 3.81
CA GLY A 19 6.41 -10.85 4.89
C GLY A 19 6.74 -9.68 5.83
N THR A 20 7.82 -8.93 5.57
CA THR A 20 8.26 -7.80 6.39
C THR A 20 8.62 -6.62 5.51
N THR A 21 8.65 -5.42 6.08
CA THR A 21 9.03 -4.23 5.33
C THR A 21 9.53 -3.13 6.28
N GLY A 22 10.49 -2.32 5.81
CA GLY A 22 10.88 -1.07 6.45
C GLY A 22 9.95 0.10 6.15
N ALA A 23 8.78 -0.17 5.59
CA ALA A 23 7.79 0.85 5.24
C ALA A 23 7.25 1.60 6.45
N SER A 24 7.06 2.90 6.27
CA SER A 24 6.30 3.75 7.16
C SER A 24 4.84 3.31 7.25
N THR A 25 4.14 3.80 8.28
CA THR A 25 2.73 3.50 8.51
C THR A 25 1.85 3.85 7.30
N GLY A 26 2.08 5.00 6.64
CA GLY A 26 1.31 5.39 5.46
C GLY A 26 1.55 4.48 4.26
N GLU A 27 2.79 4.05 4.05
CA GLU A 27 3.15 3.10 2.99
C GLU A 27 2.54 1.72 3.23
N GLN A 28 2.59 1.21 4.48
CA GLN A 28 1.94 -0.06 4.84
C GLN A 28 0.43 -0.01 4.61
N ILE A 29 -0.22 1.08 5.02
CA ILE A 29 -1.65 1.27 4.76
C ILE A 29 -1.93 1.29 3.25
N ALA A 30 -1.16 2.08 2.48
CA ALA A 30 -1.34 2.16 1.03
C ALA A 30 -1.21 0.78 0.36
N VAL A 31 -0.21 -0.01 0.76
CA VAL A 31 0.02 -1.37 0.26
C VAL A 31 -1.11 -2.32 0.67
N ALA A 32 -1.59 -2.26 1.92
CA ALA A 32 -2.72 -3.06 2.38
C ALA A 32 -3.96 -2.82 1.50
N PHE A 33 -4.22 -1.56 1.13
CA PHE A 33 -5.28 -1.23 0.20
C PHE A 33 -4.99 -1.68 -1.23
N VAL A 34 -3.79 -1.47 -1.76
CA VAL A 34 -3.40 -1.89 -3.12
C VAL A 34 -3.57 -3.40 -3.29
N LEU A 35 -3.01 -4.19 -2.37
CA LEU A 35 -3.06 -5.65 -2.39
C LEU A 35 -4.42 -6.21 -1.93
N ASN A 36 -5.31 -5.35 -1.42
CA ASN A 36 -6.56 -5.74 -0.79
C ASN A 36 -6.39 -6.76 0.34
N ARG A 37 -5.31 -6.59 1.12
CA ARG A 37 -4.90 -7.46 2.22
C ARG A 37 -4.82 -6.65 3.51
N MET A 38 -5.94 -6.61 4.23
CA MET A 38 -6.06 -5.85 5.47
C MET A 38 -5.21 -6.42 6.62
N GLU A 39 -4.71 -7.65 6.47
CA GLU A 39 -3.70 -8.26 7.36
C GLU A 39 -2.40 -7.44 7.43
N PHE A 40 -2.14 -6.59 6.43
CA PHE A 40 -0.99 -5.70 6.38
C PHE A 40 -1.26 -4.31 6.95
N LEU A 41 -2.48 -4.04 7.43
CA LEU A 41 -2.73 -2.81 8.15
C LEU A 41 -1.93 -2.81 9.47
N PRO A 42 -1.33 -1.67 9.83
CA PRO A 42 -0.65 -1.55 11.12
C PRO A 42 -1.63 -1.84 12.27
N ALA A 43 -1.17 -2.56 13.31
CA ALA A 43 -2.03 -3.09 14.37
C ALA A 43 -2.82 -2.03 15.17
N ASN A 44 -2.43 -0.77 15.10
CA ASN A 44 -3.14 0.35 15.70
C ASN A 44 -4.37 0.82 14.88
N TYR A 45 -4.50 0.42 13.61
CA TYR A 45 -5.69 0.65 12.80
C TYR A 45 -6.63 -0.54 12.86
N ARG A 46 -7.75 -0.38 13.57
CA ARG A 46 -8.82 -1.37 13.61
C ARG A 46 -9.92 -1.09 12.59
N ASP A 47 -9.98 0.13 12.09
CA ASP A 47 -10.92 0.56 11.06
C ASP A 47 -10.18 0.84 9.74
N ALA A 48 -10.58 0.12 8.69
CA ALA A 48 -10.04 0.34 7.35
C ALA A 48 -10.42 1.72 6.81
N VAL A 49 -11.59 2.26 7.13
CA VAL A 49 -11.99 3.60 6.69
C VAL A 49 -11.09 4.66 7.30
N GLU A 50 -10.80 4.55 8.60
CA GLU A 50 -9.86 5.47 9.27
C GLU A 50 -8.46 5.41 8.65
N ALA A 51 -7.96 4.20 8.39
CA ALA A 51 -6.67 4.01 7.73
C ALA A 51 -6.67 4.62 6.32
N TRP A 52 -7.76 4.42 5.57
CA TRP A 52 -7.94 4.96 4.23
C TRP A 52 -7.93 6.49 4.25
N GLU A 53 -8.71 7.13 5.14
CA GLU A 53 -8.77 8.58 5.28
C GLU A 53 -7.40 9.18 5.65
N ARG A 54 -6.59 8.49 6.46
CA ARG A 54 -5.24 8.94 6.82
C ARG A 54 -4.28 9.04 5.63
N LEU A 55 -4.52 8.32 4.54
CA LEU A 55 -3.67 8.40 3.36
C LEU A 55 -3.73 9.76 2.66
N ASP A 56 -4.79 10.55 2.86
CA ASP A 56 -4.97 11.87 2.25
C ASP A 56 -4.63 11.83 0.73
N ASN A 57 -3.62 12.55 0.28
CA ASN A 57 -3.19 12.61 -1.12
C ASN A 57 -2.74 11.25 -1.70
N TRP A 58 -2.30 10.30 -0.86
CA TRP A 58 -1.84 8.97 -1.29
C TRP A 58 -2.99 8.06 -1.74
N GLN A 59 -4.23 8.36 -1.36
CA GLN A 59 -5.41 7.63 -1.85
C GLN A 59 -5.48 7.63 -3.39
N GLY A 60 -5.10 8.75 -4.02
CA GLY A 60 -5.05 8.86 -5.48
C GLY A 60 -4.03 7.91 -6.10
N TYR A 61 -2.87 7.76 -5.48
CA TYR A 61 -1.83 6.84 -5.94
C TYR A 61 -2.26 5.38 -5.81
N VAL A 62 -2.92 5.00 -4.71
CA VAL A 62 -3.49 3.66 -4.55
C VAL A 62 -4.50 3.33 -5.66
N LYS A 63 -5.40 4.27 -5.97
CA LYS A 63 -6.38 4.09 -7.06
C LYS A 63 -5.69 3.95 -8.43
N LEU A 64 -4.68 4.77 -8.71
CA LEU A 64 -3.90 4.69 -9.95
C LEU A 64 -3.16 3.36 -10.07
N ILE A 65 -2.55 2.87 -8.99
CA ILE A 65 -1.85 1.57 -8.99
C ILE A 65 -2.84 0.45 -9.30
N LYS A 66 -3.98 0.42 -8.59
CA LYS A 66 -5.02 -0.58 -8.83
C LYS A 66 -5.53 -0.59 -10.27
N ARG A 67 -5.62 0.59 -10.91
CA ARG A 67 -6.13 0.72 -12.28
C ARG A 67 -5.08 0.37 -13.33
N ASP A 68 -3.87 0.92 -13.20
CA ASP A 68 -2.91 0.99 -14.30
C ASP A 68 -1.61 0.21 -14.02
N TYR A 69 -1.23 -0.01 -12.76
CA TYR A 69 0.10 -0.52 -12.38
C TYR A 69 0.12 -1.86 -11.65
N MET A 70 -1.03 -2.54 -11.48
CA MET A 70 -1.09 -3.87 -10.85
C MET A 70 -0.20 -4.92 -11.53
N HIS A 71 0.13 -4.72 -12.82
CA HIS A 71 1.02 -5.61 -13.56
C HIS A 71 2.49 -5.54 -13.11
N LEU A 72 2.87 -4.53 -12.32
CA LEU A 72 4.22 -4.36 -11.76
C LEU A 72 4.36 -4.95 -10.36
N ILE A 73 3.25 -5.44 -9.78
CA ILE A 73 3.24 -6.10 -8.48
C ILE A 73 3.35 -7.60 -8.72
N GLU A 74 4.36 -8.19 -8.11
CA GLU A 74 4.63 -9.63 -8.19
C GLU A 74 3.55 -10.41 -7.39
N LYS A 75 3.25 -11.65 -7.76
CA LYS A 75 2.18 -12.45 -7.12
C LYS A 75 2.73 -13.55 -6.24
#